data_AF-A0A7R9GUD9-F1
#
_entry.id   AF-A0A7R9GUD9-F1
#
_cell.length_a   1.000
_cell.length_b   1.000
_cell.length_c   1.000
_cell.angle_alpha   90.00
_cell.angle_beta   90.00
_cell.angle_gamma   90.00
#
_symmetry.space_group_name_H-M   'P 1'
#
loop_
_entity.id
_entity.type
_entity.pdbx_description
1 polymer ?
#
loop_
_entity_poly.entity_id
_entity_poly.type
_entity_poly.pdbx_seq_one_letter_code
_entity_poly.pdbx_strand_id
1 'polypeptide(L)'
;MLFYIVHFMTHHIQLAYYYLFDSTTICVTIMKMTPEEFRHQKCQTLQGVDLSRKGCIDDAIKLLVEVINNRDEFVTTSSCSGRVILFCENIAEGHKKGCKWLFTSHDSVDIQELINSVDPAEGNLVFKYEPLILHIRCFTLDHAKLLHTCALEAGFRNSGITLGKHGKVMLAVRSCMGLEVPISENGELLVSHKYLEFLVRKANEKVEENQSRTERLLTCVKNAFEVNT
;
A
#
# COMPACT_ATOMS: atom_id res chain seq x y z
N MET A 1 26.27 -40.94 43.43
CA MET A 1 26.56 -40.26 44.72
C MET A 1 27.52 -39.11 44.41
N LEU A 2 27.16 -37.89 44.83
CA LEU A 2 27.88 -36.62 44.69
C LEU A 2 29.38 -36.73 45.10
N PHE A 3 30.34 -35.89 44.68
CA PHE A 3 30.50 -34.43 44.85
C PHE A 3 31.64 -33.93 43.91
N TYR A 4 31.47 -32.86 43.11
CA TYR A 4 31.66 -31.41 43.35
C TYR A 4 33.14 -30.89 43.36
N ILE A 5 33.57 -30.21 42.28
CA ILE A 5 33.90 -28.77 42.11
C ILE A 5 35.15 -28.26 42.86
N VAL A 6 36.13 -27.69 42.11
CA VAL A 6 36.82 -26.40 42.44
C VAL A 6 37.35 -25.70 41.17
N HIS A 7 36.72 -24.57 40.82
CA HIS A 7 37.28 -23.25 40.43
C HIS A 7 38.40 -23.12 39.36
N PHE A 8 38.09 -22.38 38.28
CA PHE A 8 39.10 -21.62 37.52
C PHE A 8 38.52 -20.26 37.09
N MET A 9 39.05 -19.18 37.68
CA MET A 9 39.04 -17.84 37.10
C MET A 9 40.49 -17.40 36.98
N THR A 10 40.92 -16.98 35.79
CA THR A 10 41.74 -15.78 35.57
C THR A 10 42.10 -15.60 34.07
N HIS A 11 41.60 -14.50 33.53
CA HIS A 11 42.19 -13.56 32.56
C HIS A 11 42.46 -13.89 31.07
N HIS A 12 42.15 -12.85 30.28
CA HIS A 12 42.46 -12.55 28.88
C HIS A 12 41.55 -13.13 27.79
N ILE A 13 40.42 -12.44 27.54
CA ILE A 13 39.70 -12.50 26.25
C ILE A 13 40.28 -11.43 25.34
N GLN A 14 41.10 -11.86 24.38
CA GLN A 14 41.50 -11.09 23.21
C GLN A 14 40.65 -11.63 22.05
N LEU A 15 39.62 -10.87 21.65
CA LEU A 15 38.74 -11.18 20.52
C LEU A 15 39.54 -11.09 19.22
N ALA A 16 40.05 -12.23 18.76
CA ALA A 16 40.75 -12.36 17.49
C ALA A 16 39.74 -12.55 16.36
N TYR A 17 39.65 -11.55 15.49
CA TYR A 17 39.18 -11.70 14.11
C TYR A 17 40.07 -12.74 13.42
N TYR A 18 39.52 -13.90 13.08
CA TYR A 18 40.14 -14.82 12.14
C TYR A 18 39.18 -15.10 10.98
N TYR A 19 39.52 -14.53 9.83
CA TYR A 19 39.06 -14.99 8.53
C TYR A 19 39.59 -16.42 8.32
N LEU A 20 38.68 -17.38 8.18
CA LEU A 20 38.99 -18.72 7.69
C LEU A 20 38.09 -19.01 6.49
N PHE A 21 38.72 -18.90 5.31
CA PHE A 21 38.23 -19.42 4.05
C PHE A 21 38.18 -20.94 4.14
N ASP A 22 36.99 -21.52 3.99
CA ASP A 22 36.80 -22.97 3.81
C ASP A 22 35.84 -23.21 2.63
N SER A 23 36.32 -23.99 1.65
CA SER A 23 35.79 -24.08 0.27
C SER A 23 34.51 -24.92 0.11
N THR A 24 33.74 -25.12 1.17
CA THR A 24 32.50 -25.93 1.13
C THR A 24 31.37 -25.39 2.00
N THR A 25 31.38 -24.10 2.31
CA THR A 25 30.15 -23.41 2.69
C THR A 25 29.58 -22.82 1.41
N ILE A 26 28.52 -23.42 0.87
CA ILE A 26 27.56 -22.65 0.08
C ILE A 26 27.05 -21.60 1.06
N CYS A 27 27.79 -20.49 1.14
CA CYS A 27 27.26 -19.24 1.62
C CYS A 27 26.09 -19.05 0.66
N VAL A 28 24.87 -19.29 1.14
CA VAL A 28 23.70 -18.78 0.47
C VAL A 28 23.87 -17.28 0.59
N THR A 29 24.69 -16.72 -0.30
CA THR A 29 24.72 -15.32 -0.61
C THR A 29 23.30 -15.09 -1.05
N ILE A 30 22.44 -14.68 -0.10
CA ILE A 30 21.19 -14.04 -0.43
C ILE A 30 21.65 -12.95 -1.37
N MET A 31 21.44 -13.13 -2.68
CA MET A 31 21.85 -12.16 -3.69
C MET A 31 21.16 -10.87 -3.29
N LYS A 32 21.92 -9.99 -2.64
CA LYS A 32 21.47 -8.67 -2.24
C LYS A 32 21.47 -7.86 -3.52
N MET A 33 20.34 -7.22 -3.78
CA MET A 33 20.18 -6.31 -4.90
C MET A 33 21.28 -5.25 -4.85
N THR A 34 21.99 -5.08 -5.96
CA THR A 34 22.98 -4.00 -6.09
C THR A 34 22.28 -2.66 -6.34
N PRO A 35 22.92 -1.52 -6.01
CA PRO A 35 22.40 -0.21 -6.37
C PRO A 35 22.15 -0.04 -7.88
N GLU A 36 23.04 -0.57 -8.73
CA GLU A 36 22.90 -0.53 -10.18
C GLU A 36 21.65 -1.28 -10.66
N GLU A 37 21.43 -2.50 -10.16
CA GLU A 37 20.25 -3.30 -10.50
C GLU A 37 18.96 -2.60 -10.05
N PHE A 38 18.97 -1.98 -8.86
CA PHE A 38 17.81 -1.25 -8.37
C PHE A 38 17.51 -0.03 -9.24
N ARG A 39 18.53 0.79 -9.57
CA ARG A 39 18.36 1.95 -10.46
C ARG A 39 17.84 1.54 -11.83
N HIS A 40 18.34 0.45 -12.39
CA HIS A 40 17.86 -0.09 -13.66
C HIS A 40 16.37 -0.47 -13.58
N GLN A 41 15.96 -1.17 -12.53
CA GLN A 41 14.56 -1.59 -12.35
C GLN A 41 13.64 -0.41 -12.03
N LYS A 42 14.13 0.60 -11.31
CA LYS A 42 13.42 1.86 -11.10
C LYS A 42 13.18 2.57 -12.44
N CYS A 43 14.20 2.70 -13.27
CA CYS A 43 14.09 3.29 -14.61
C CYS A 43 13.04 2.56 -15.47
N GLN A 44 13.10 1.22 -15.51
CA GLN A 44 12.11 0.41 -16.21
C GLN A 44 10.68 0.62 -15.68
N THR A 45 10.51 0.72 -14.36
CA THR A 45 9.19 0.93 -13.74
C THR A 45 8.62 2.30 -14.11
N LEU A 46 9.44 3.36 -14.02
CA LEU A 46 9.02 4.74 -14.31
C LEU A 46 8.78 5.00 -15.81
N GLN A 47 9.41 4.23 -16.70
CA GLN A 47 9.15 4.25 -18.14
C GLN A 47 7.94 3.38 -18.55
N GLY A 48 7.41 2.59 -17.63
CA GLY A 48 6.27 1.72 -17.88
C GLY A 48 5.00 2.52 -18.17
N VAL A 49 4.06 1.87 -18.88
CA VAL A 49 2.73 2.43 -19.11
C VAL A 49 1.88 2.25 -17.85
N ASP A 50 1.07 3.24 -17.51
CA ASP A 50 0.10 3.16 -16.42
C ASP A 50 -0.97 2.10 -16.76
N LEU A 51 -1.06 1.05 -15.94
CA LEU A 51 -1.98 -0.07 -16.12
C LEU A 51 -3.29 0.10 -15.34
N SER A 52 -3.49 1.22 -14.65
CA SER A 52 -4.75 1.53 -13.98
C SER A 52 -5.87 1.78 -15.00
N ARG A 53 -7.13 1.63 -14.59
CA ARG A 53 -8.28 1.96 -15.45
C ARG A 53 -8.31 3.44 -15.86
N LYS A 54 -7.72 4.32 -15.04
CA LYS A 54 -7.63 5.75 -15.29
C LYS A 54 -6.53 6.08 -16.31
N GLY A 55 -5.47 5.27 -16.37
CA GLY A 55 -4.32 5.45 -17.25
C GLY A 55 -3.39 6.61 -16.82
N CYS A 56 -3.61 7.17 -15.62
CA CYS A 56 -2.72 8.16 -15.02
C CYS A 56 -2.79 8.12 -13.49
N ILE A 57 -1.77 8.69 -12.85
CA ILE A 57 -1.71 8.90 -11.39
C ILE A 57 -2.79 9.92 -10.98
N ASP A 58 -3.45 9.67 -9.85
CA ASP A 58 -4.41 10.62 -9.27
C ASP A 58 -3.74 11.92 -8.82
N ASP A 59 -4.31 13.07 -9.23
CA ASP A 59 -3.75 14.39 -8.94
C ASP A 59 -3.55 14.62 -7.44
N ALA A 60 -4.48 14.12 -6.61
CA ALA A 60 -4.44 14.22 -5.15
C ALA A 60 -3.18 13.60 -4.50
N ILE A 61 -2.54 12.63 -5.16
CA ILE A 61 -1.34 11.95 -4.65
C ILE A 61 -0.12 12.13 -5.54
N LYS A 62 -0.26 12.88 -6.64
CA LYS A 62 0.80 13.08 -7.63
C LYS A 62 2.09 13.61 -6.99
N LEU A 63 1.97 14.63 -6.14
CA LEU A 63 3.11 15.20 -5.42
C LEU A 63 3.77 14.20 -4.46
N LEU A 64 2.98 13.37 -3.77
CA LEU A 64 3.51 12.32 -2.89
C LEU A 64 4.31 11.28 -3.70
N VAL A 65 3.75 10.84 -4.83
CA VAL A 65 4.40 9.88 -5.73
C VAL A 65 5.69 10.48 -6.30
N GLU A 66 5.68 11.73 -6.73
CA GLU A 66 6.86 12.45 -7.24
C GLU A 66 7.96 12.57 -6.17
N VAL A 67 7.61 13.00 -4.94
CA VAL A 67 8.57 13.12 -3.83
C VAL A 67 9.25 11.79 -3.53
N ILE A 68 8.50 10.68 -3.52
CA ILE A 68 9.05 9.34 -3.30
C ILE A 68 9.95 8.93 -4.47
N ASN A 69 9.48 9.08 -5.71
CA ASN A 69 10.22 8.64 -6.89
C ASN A 69 11.47 9.48 -7.19
N ASN A 70 11.59 10.69 -6.64
CA ASN A 70 12.79 11.51 -6.75
C ASN A 70 13.97 11.01 -5.89
N ARG A 71 13.76 10.04 -4.99
CA ARG A 71 14.83 9.43 -4.18
C ARG A 71 15.29 8.11 -4.79
N ASP A 72 16.61 7.92 -4.91
CA ASP A 72 17.20 6.78 -5.63
C ASP A 72 16.86 5.42 -5.04
N GLU A 73 16.49 5.39 -3.76
CA GLU A 73 16.24 4.19 -2.97
C GLU A 73 14.79 3.71 -3.04
N PHE A 74 13.93 4.43 -3.78
CA PHE A 74 12.50 4.17 -3.84
C PHE A 74 11.96 4.22 -5.27
N VAL A 75 10.94 3.41 -5.53
CA VAL A 75 10.09 3.52 -6.71
C VAL A 75 8.66 3.06 -6.41
N THR A 76 7.68 3.88 -6.72
CA THR A 76 6.26 3.51 -6.64
C THR A 76 5.89 2.58 -7.78
N THR A 77 5.25 1.44 -7.48
CA THR A 77 4.87 0.44 -8.50
C THR A 77 3.36 0.44 -8.80
N SER A 78 2.55 0.98 -7.89
CA SER A 78 1.12 1.20 -8.12
C SER A 78 0.57 2.13 -7.03
N SER A 79 -0.42 2.94 -7.39
CA SER A 79 -1.04 3.90 -6.47
C SER A 79 -2.53 4.11 -6.81
N CYS A 80 -3.33 4.45 -5.79
CA CYS A 80 -4.70 4.97 -5.93
C CYS A 80 -4.96 5.89 -4.75
N SER A 81 -5.50 7.10 -4.97
CA SER A 81 -5.75 8.09 -3.91
C SER A 81 -6.86 7.72 -2.94
N GLY A 82 -7.61 6.64 -3.24
CA GLY A 82 -8.88 6.31 -2.61
C GLY A 82 -10.04 6.69 -3.52
N ARG A 83 -11.14 5.93 -3.43
CA ARG A 83 -12.27 6.10 -4.34
C ARG A 83 -13.58 5.57 -3.77
N VAL A 84 -14.67 6.21 -4.17
CA VAL A 84 -16.03 5.70 -4.06
C VAL A 84 -16.41 5.03 -5.39
N ILE A 85 -17.03 3.87 -5.33
CA ILE A 85 -17.38 3.05 -6.48
C ILE A 85 -18.79 2.49 -6.30
N LEU A 86 -19.57 2.49 -7.37
CA LEU A 86 -20.73 1.64 -7.53
C LEU A 86 -20.41 0.60 -8.61
N PHE A 87 -20.55 -0.67 -8.29
CA PHE A 87 -20.32 -1.74 -9.26
C PHE A 87 -21.31 -2.87 -9.10
N CYS A 88 -21.56 -3.58 -10.20
CA CYS A 88 -22.31 -4.83 -10.16
C CYS A 88 -21.34 -5.99 -9.83
N GLU A 89 -21.66 -6.74 -8.78
CA GLU A 89 -20.93 -7.94 -8.37
C GLU A 89 -21.50 -9.19 -9.05
N ASN A 90 -20.69 -9.83 -9.88
CA ASN A 90 -20.97 -11.17 -10.42
C ASN A 90 -20.15 -12.23 -9.69
N ILE A 91 -20.74 -12.81 -8.64
CA ILE A 91 -20.08 -13.82 -7.79
C ILE A 91 -19.68 -15.07 -8.62
N ALA A 92 -20.45 -15.40 -9.66
CA ALA A 92 -20.22 -16.59 -10.50
C ALA A 92 -18.95 -16.51 -11.38
N GLU A 93 -18.47 -15.31 -11.74
CA GLU A 93 -17.35 -15.14 -12.68
C GLU A 93 -16.01 -14.75 -12.01
N GLY A 94 -15.99 -14.75 -10.66
CA GLY A 94 -14.83 -14.37 -9.87
C GLY A 94 -14.59 -12.86 -9.81
N HIS A 95 -14.18 -12.37 -8.64
CA HIS A 95 -14.10 -10.95 -8.23
C HIS A 95 -13.28 -9.99 -9.13
N LYS A 96 -12.66 -10.43 -10.24
CA LYS A 96 -11.84 -9.57 -11.10
C LYS A 96 -12.25 -9.53 -12.58
N LYS A 97 -13.04 -10.49 -13.08
CA LYS A 97 -13.38 -10.57 -14.52
C LYS A 97 -14.82 -10.16 -14.86
N GLY A 98 -15.72 -10.07 -13.87
CA GLY A 98 -17.15 -9.78 -14.10
C GLY A 98 -17.70 -8.50 -13.46
N CYS A 99 -16.87 -7.63 -12.85
CA CYS A 99 -17.36 -6.45 -12.13
C CYS A 99 -17.47 -5.22 -13.05
N LYS A 100 -18.69 -4.95 -13.52
CA LYS A 100 -19.06 -3.72 -14.26
C LYS A 100 -19.13 -2.54 -13.29
N TRP A 101 -18.34 -1.49 -13.52
CA TRP A 101 -18.42 -0.26 -12.73
C TRP A 101 -19.48 0.64 -13.34
N LEU A 102 -20.43 1.07 -12.52
CA LEU A 102 -21.48 2.01 -12.90
C LEU A 102 -21.10 3.45 -12.53
N PHE A 103 -20.34 3.61 -11.44
CA PHE A 103 -19.87 4.90 -10.96
C PHE A 103 -18.49 4.75 -10.32
N THR A 104 -17.64 5.78 -10.48
CA THR A 104 -16.38 5.90 -9.75
C THR A 104 -16.06 7.37 -9.52
N SER A 105 -15.64 7.71 -8.32
CA SER A 105 -15.11 9.04 -7.97
C SER A 105 -13.92 8.90 -7.05
N HIS A 106 -12.90 9.75 -7.23
CA HIS A 106 -11.73 9.86 -6.34
C HIS A 106 -11.88 11.01 -5.33
N ASP A 107 -12.99 11.74 -5.42
CA ASP A 107 -13.34 12.90 -4.60
C ASP A 107 -14.69 12.68 -3.91
N SER A 108 -15.17 13.69 -3.17
CA SER A 108 -16.49 13.66 -2.56
C SER A 108 -17.58 13.47 -3.62
N VAL A 109 -18.59 12.68 -3.26
CA VAL A 109 -19.67 12.27 -4.16
C VAL A 109 -20.92 13.09 -3.89
N ASP A 110 -21.57 13.56 -4.96
CA ASP A 110 -22.90 14.14 -4.89
C ASP A 110 -23.97 13.05 -4.93
N ILE A 111 -25.05 13.25 -4.16
CA ILE A 111 -26.14 12.26 -4.07
C ILE A 111 -26.85 12.07 -5.41
N GLN A 112 -26.99 13.13 -6.22
CA GLN A 112 -27.67 13.04 -7.51
C GLN A 112 -26.84 12.25 -8.52
N GLU A 113 -25.52 12.40 -8.51
CA GLU A 113 -24.62 11.59 -9.34
C GLU A 113 -24.73 10.10 -9.01
N LEU A 114 -24.77 9.76 -7.71
CA LEU A 114 -24.97 8.38 -7.29
C LEU A 114 -26.32 7.85 -7.77
N ILE A 115 -27.41 8.59 -7.53
CA ILE A 115 -28.77 8.15 -7.92
C ILE A 115 -28.87 7.94 -9.43
N ASN A 116 -28.32 8.84 -10.22
CA ASN A 116 -28.34 8.73 -11.68
C ASN A 116 -27.55 7.50 -12.19
N SER A 117 -26.62 6.99 -11.39
CA SER A 117 -25.78 5.84 -11.73
C SER A 117 -26.34 4.50 -11.19
N VAL A 118 -27.34 4.54 -10.30
CA VAL A 118 -27.97 3.34 -9.73
C VAL A 118 -28.99 2.79 -10.72
N ASP A 119 -28.65 1.67 -11.33
CA ASP A 119 -29.56 0.88 -12.16
C ASP A 119 -29.65 -0.55 -11.60
N PRO A 120 -30.70 -0.87 -10.81
CA PRO A 120 -30.88 -2.19 -10.25
C PRO A 120 -30.97 -3.29 -11.32
N ALA A 121 -31.39 -2.98 -12.55
CA ALA A 121 -31.49 -3.96 -13.64
C ALA A 121 -30.13 -4.54 -14.06
N GLU A 122 -29.03 -3.87 -13.71
CA GLU A 122 -27.67 -4.35 -13.92
C GLU A 122 -27.30 -5.53 -13.02
N GLY A 123 -28.06 -5.79 -11.95
CA GLY A 123 -27.89 -6.94 -11.05
C GLY A 123 -27.60 -6.56 -9.60
N ASN A 124 -26.63 -7.24 -8.99
CA ASN A 124 -26.28 -7.07 -7.57
C ASN A 124 -25.31 -5.90 -7.40
N LEU A 125 -25.84 -4.73 -7.06
CA LEU A 125 -25.07 -3.51 -6.92
C LEU A 125 -24.45 -3.41 -5.53
N VAL A 126 -23.18 -3.04 -5.50
CA VAL A 126 -22.41 -2.80 -4.28
C VAL A 126 -21.88 -1.38 -4.29
N PHE A 127 -22.24 -0.61 -3.28
CA PHE A 127 -21.67 0.70 -3.00
C PHE A 127 -20.45 0.54 -2.10
N LYS A 128 -19.30 1.03 -2.55
CA LYS A 128 -18.02 0.79 -1.90
C LYS A 128 -17.17 2.05 -1.81
N TYR A 129 -16.48 2.21 -0.68
CA TYR A 129 -15.37 3.14 -0.53
C TYR A 129 -14.09 2.37 -0.19
N GLU A 130 -13.02 2.68 -0.90
CA GLU A 130 -11.67 2.19 -0.62
C GLU A 130 -10.71 3.37 -0.38
N PRO A 131 -9.79 3.29 0.59
CA PRO A 131 -8.88 4.37 0.94
C PRO A 131 -7.65 4.38 0.01
N LEU A 132 -6.72 5.31 0.27
CA LEU A 132 -5.40 5.33 -0.36
C LEU A 132 -4.73 3.95 -0.29
N ILE A 133 -4.19 3.50 -1.42
CA ILE A 133 -3.27 2.36 -1.49
C ILE A 133 -2.03 2.81 -2.27
N LEU A 134 -0.85 2.55 -1.70
CA LEU A 134 0.42 2.84 -2.36
C LEU A 134 1.38 1.67 -2.18
N HIS A 135 1.98 1.22 -3.27
CA HIS A 135 3.01 0.18 -3.27
C HIS A 135 4.35 0.82 -3.66
N ILE A 136 5.33 0.73 -2.77
CA ILE A 136 6.65 1.35 -2.91
C ILE A 136 7.72 0.29 -2.80
N ARG A 137 8.43 0.04 -3.88
CA ARG A 137 9.60 -0.81 -3.85
C ARG A 137 10.74 -0.02 -3.23
N CYS A 138 11.42 -0.62 -2.26
CA CYS A 138 12.52 -0.01 -1.51
C CYS A 138 13.82 -0.75 -1.82
N PHE A 139 14.92 -0.03 -1.83
CA PHE A 139 16.24 -0.60 -2.09
C PHE A 139 16.68 -1.56 -0.98
N THR A 140 16.43 -1.20 0.28
CA THR A 140 16.73 -2.05 1.44
C THR A 140 15.56 -2.09 2.43
N LEU A 141 15.66 -3.01 3.40
CA LEU A 141 14.70 -3.08 4.50
C LEU A 141 14.71 -1.79 5.35
N ASP A 142 15.86 -1.15 5.53
CA ASP A 142 15.93 0.07 6.34
C ASP A 142 15.27 1.26 5.64
N HIS A 143 15.41 1.37 4.31
CA HIS A 143 14.63 2.32 3.51
C HIS A 143 13.12 2.06 3.63
N ALA A 144 12.70 0.78 3.61
CA ALA A 144 11.30 0.42 3.81
C ALA A 144 10.79 0.76 5.21
N LYS A 145 11.60 0.55 6.26
CA LYS A 145 11.27 0.92 7.65
C LYS A 145 11.07 2.43 7.78
N LEU A 146 11.91 3.24 7.13
CA LEU A 146 11.78 4.70 7.15
C LEU A 146 10.39 5.15 6.72
N LEU A 147 9.97 4.75 5.51
CA LEU A 147 8.65 5.10 4.98
C LEU A 147 7.49 4.39 5.70
N HIS A 148 7.73 3.20 6.25
CA HIS A 148 6.74 2.50 7.06
C HIS A 148 6.44 3.28 8.35
N THR A 149 7.45 3.82 9.03
CA THR A 149 7.26 4.70 10.19
C THR A 149 6.42 5.92 9.83
N CYS A 150 6.75 6.61 8.73
CA CYS A 150 5.94 7.73 8.23
C CYS A 150 4.47 7.32 7.98
N ALA A 151 4.25 6.14 7.40
CA ALA A 151 2.91 5.61 7.16
C ALA A 151 2.14 5.36 8.47
N LEU A 152 2.77 4.77 9.48
CA LEU A 152 2.14 4.54 10.79
C LEU A 152 1.78 5.85 11.48
N GLU A 153 2.69 6.83 11.46
CA GLU A 153 2.49 8.17 12.04
C GLU A 153 1.36 8.94 11.35
N ALA A 154 1.25 8.80 10.03
CA ALA A 154 0.17 9.42 9.25
C ALA A 154 -1.21 8.76 9.45
N GLY A 155 -1.27 7.57 10.06
CA GLY A 155 -2.51 6.84 10.37
C GLY A 155 -2.77 5.60 9.50
N PHE A 156 -1.83 5.20 8.64
CA PHE A 156 -1.90 3.99 7.80
C PHE A 156 -1.40 2.76 8.57
N ARG A 157 -2.07 2.41 9.67
CA ARG A 157 -1.62 1.36 10.61
C ARG A 157 -1.62 -0.06 10.03
N ASN A 158 -2.29 -0.29 8.90
CA ASN A 158 -2.34 -1.58 8.20
C ASN A 158 -1.26 -1.71 7.11
N SER A 159 -0.32 -0.76 7.10
CA SER A 159 0.84 -0.80 6.22
C SER A 159 1.79 -1.91 6.62
N GLY A 160 2.42 -2.55 5.64
CA GLY A 160 3.31 -3.69 5.88
C GLY A 160 4.40 -3.82 4.84
N ILE A 161 5.48 -4.50 5.23
CA ILE A 161 6.64 -4.77 4.39
C ILE A 161 6.65 -6.25 4.02
N THR A 162 6.83 -6.54 2.74
CA THR A 162 7.01 -7.90 2.21
C THR A 162 8.42 -8.07 1.65
N LEU A 163 9.06 -9.17 2.00
CA LEU A 163 10.36 -9.58 1.46
C LEU A 163 10.14 -10.66 0.39
N GLY A 164 10.56 -10.36 -0.83
CA GLY A 164 10.51 -11.27 -1.96
C GLY A 164 11.87 -11.92 -2.26
N LYS A 165 11.90 -12.74 -3.32
CA LYS A 165 13.14 -13.34 -3.83
C LYS A 165 14.12 -12.26 -4.31
N HIS A 166 15.41 -12.62 -4.38
CA HIS A 166 16.49 -11.74 -4.87
C HIS A 166 16.56 -10.38 -4.15
N GLY A 167 16.31 -10.36 -2.84
CA GLY A 167 16.39 -9.15 -2.04
C GLY A 167 15.30 -8.10 -2.34
N LYS A 168 14.21 -8.46 -3.02
CA LYS A 168 13.09 -7.53 -3.29
C LYS A 168 12.42 -7.10 -1.98
N VAL A 169 12.45 -5.81 -1.67
CA VAL A 169 11.73 -5.23 -0.52
C VAL A 169 10.57 -4.38 -1.01
N MET A 170 9.37 -4.67 -0.50
CA MET A 170 8.13 -4.06 -0.95
C MET A 170 7.36 -3.50 0.24
N LEU A 171 7.14 -2.19 0.27
CA LEU A 171 6.26 -1.53 1.23
C LEU A 171 4.86 -1.37 0.62
N ALA A 172 3.83 -1.76 1.36
CA ALA A 172 2.43 -1.47 1.05
C ALA A 172 1.88 -0.51 2.10
N VAL A 173 1.55 0.72 1.69
CA VAL A 173 0.87 1.71 2.53
C VAL A 173 -0.64 1.55 2.37
N ARG A 174 -1.34 1.21 3.46
CA ARG A 174 -2.77 0.83 3.44
C ARG A 174 -3.50 1.23 4.71
N SER A 175 -4.82 1.40 4.60
CA SER A 175 -5.73 1.60 5.74
C SER A 175 -6.83 0.55 5.77
N CYS A 176 -7.37 0.25 6.95
CA CYS A 176 -8.60 -0.54 7.13
C CYS A 176 -9.89 0.27 6.95
N MET A 177 -9.79 1.59 6.72
CA MET A 177 -10.96 2.42 6.51
C MET A 177 -11.66 2.03 5.21
N GLY A 178 -12.84 1.43 5.30
CA GLY A 178 -13.63 1.02 4.15
C GLY A 178 -15.12 1.17 4.43
N LEU A 179 -15.90 1.10 3.36
CA LEU A 179 -17.35 0.95 3.38
C LEU A 179 -17.69 0.01 2.22
N GLU A 180 -18.48 -1.03 2.46
CA GLU A 180 -18.91 -1.95 1.40
C GLU A 180 -20.32 -2.41 1.76
N VAL A 181 -21.29 -2.03 0.93
CA VAL A 181 -22.70 -2.22 1.22
C VAL A 181 -23.40 -2.70 -0.05
N PRO A 182 -23.95 -3.92 -0.08
CA PRO A 182 -24.86 -4.33 -1.14
C PRO A 182 -26.14 -3.48 -1.04
N ILE A 183 -26.54 -2.89 -2.15
CA ILE A 183 -27.71 -1.99 -2.21
C ILE A 183 -28.84 -2.53 -3.10
N SER A 184 -28.56 -3.50 -3.98
CA SER A 184 -29.58 -4.20 -4.76
C SER A 184 -29.31 -5.70 -4.81
N GLU A 185 -30.38 -6.45 -5.06
CA GLU A 185 -30.32 -7.89 -5.27
C GLU A 185 -31.38 -8.29 -6.32
N ASN A 186 -31.01 -9.16 -7.26
CA ASN A 186 -31.93 -9.72 -8.26
C ASN A 186 -32.74 -8.67 -9.06
N GLY A 187 -32.16 -7.52 -9.38
CA GLY A 187 -32.88 -6.48 -10.13
C GLY A 187 -33.65 -5.47 -9.27
N GLU A 188 -33.64 -5.63 -7.94
CA GLU A 188 -34.42 -4.80 -7.01
C GLU A 188 -33.51 -3.98 -6.09
N LEU A 189 -33.81 -2.68 -5.96
CA LEU A 189 -33.14 -1.81 -5.00
C LEU A 189 -33.64 -2.09 -3.57
N LEU A 190 -32.76 -2.55 -2.69
CA LEU A 190 -33.10 -2.93 -1.32
C LEU A 190 -33.09 -1.75 -0.33
N VAL A 191 -32.59 -0.59 -0.76
CA VAL A 191 -32.35 0.56 0.11
C VAL A 191 -33.21 1.75 -0.29
N SER A 192 -33.67 2.50 0.72
CA SER A 192 -34.41 3.74 0.48
C SER A 192 -33.50 4.88 0.02
N HIS A 193 -34.08 5.89 -0.63
CA HIS A 193 -33.38 7.13 -0.98
C HIS A 193 -32.67 7.78 0.22
N LYS A 194 -33.34 7.85 1.37
CA LYS A 194 -32.75 8.36 2.63
C LYS A 194 -31.53 7.56 3.10
N TYR A 195 -31.50 6.25 2.81
CA TYR A 195 -30.34 5.42 3.12
C TYR A 195 -29.17 5.69 2.16
N LEU A 196 -29.45 5.93 0.88
CA LEU A 196 -28.42 6.37 -0.08
C LEU A 196 -27.77 7.69 0.34
N GLU A 197 -28.57 8.68 0.77
CA GLU A 197 -28.05 9.93 1.35
C GLU A 197 -27.13 9.68 2.54
N PHE A 198 -27.52 8.76 3.43
CA PHE A 198 -26.69 8.36 4.57
C PHE A 198 -25.37 7.72 4.13
N LEU A 199 -25.41 6.82 3.12
CA LEU A 199 -24.22 6.16 2.60
C LEU A 199 -23.26 7.16 1.94
N VAL A 200 -23.76 8.08 1.12
CA VAL A 200 -22.95 9.12 0.47
C VAL A 200 -22.27 9.98 1.53
N ARG A 201 -23.02 10.46 2.53
CA ARG A 201 -22.43 11.24 3.63
C ARG A 201 -21.35 10.44 4.36
N LYS A 202 -21.58 9.16 4.66
CA LYS A 202 -20.59 8.30 5.32
C LYS A 202 -19.38 8.00 4.45
N ALA A 203 -19.53 7.95 3.13
CA ALA A 203 -18.42 7.82 2.20
C ALA A 203 -17.59 9.11 2.17
N ASN A 204 -18.24 10.28 2.07
CA ASN A 204 -17.57 11.58 2.04
C ASN A 204 -16.80 11.85 3.35
N GLU A 205 -17.36 11.52 4.52
CA GLU A 205 -16.63 11.57 5.81
C GLU A 205 -15.32 10.74 5.75
N LYS A 206 -15.30 9.61 5.03
CA LYS A 206 -14.09 8.78 4.85
C LYS A 206 -13.14 9.36 3.82
N VAL A 207 -13.66 9.93 2.72
CA VAL A 207 -12.87 10.63 1.71
C VAL A 207 -12.06 11.75 2.37
N GLU A 208 -12.71 12.59 3.18
CA GLU A 208 -12.08 13.70 3.89
C GLU A 208 -10.99 13.23 4.86
N GLU A 209 -11.27 12.23 5.71
CA GLU A 209 -10.26 11.68 6.62
C GLU A 209 -9.08 11.04 5.86
N ASN A 210 -9.32 10.41 4.72
CA ASN A 210 -8.27 9.84 3.88
C ASN A 210 -7.39 10.91 3.23
N GLN A 211 -7.99 12.01 2.78
CA GLN A 211 -7.24 13.18 2.28
C GLN A 211 -6.35 13.74 3.39
N SER A 212 -6.88 13.94 4.59
CA SER A 212 -6.10 14.40 5.75
C SER A 212 -4.94 13.46 6.09
N ARG A 213 -5.15 12.14 6.06
CA ARG A 213 -4.07 11.14 6.24
C ARG A 213 -3.01 11.23 5.14
N THR A 214 -3.43 11.45 3.91
CA THR A 214 -2.55 11.54 2.75
C THR A 214 -1.64 12.78 2.84
N GLU A 215 -2.19 13.92 3.27
CA GLU A 215 -1.43 15.14 3.53
C GLU A 215 -0.43 14.97 4.69
N ARG A 216 -0.85 14.33 5.77
CA ARG A 216 0.06 13.96 6.88
C ARG A 216 1.19 13.05 6.40
N LEU A 217 0.87 12.05 5.58
CA LEU A 217 1.87 11.15 5.00
C LEU A 217 2.88 11.91 4.16
N LEU A 218 2.43 12.79 3.27
CA LEU A 218 3.32 13.64 2.48
C LEU A 218 4.25 14.46 3.38
N THR A 219 3.72 15.04 4.44
CA THR A 219 4.49 15.83 5.41
C THR A 219 5.54 14.97 6.12
N CYS A 220 5.16 13.81 6.66
CA CYS A 220 6.08 12.87 7.29
C CYS A 220 7.19 12.41 6.33
N VAL A 221 6.84 12.10 5.08
CA VAL A 221 7.81 11.65 4.06
C VAL A 221 8.81 12.76 3.72
N LYS A 222 8.35 13.99 3.51
CA LYS A 222 9.24 15.14 3.25
C LYS A 222 10.23 15.35 4.41
N ASN A 223 9.71 15.40 5.64
CA ASN A 223 10.55 15.59 6.84
C ASN A 223 11.57 14.46 7.00
N ALA A 224 11.14 13.20 6.80
CA ALA A 224 12.02 12.04 6.88
C ALA A 224 13.14 12.09 5.83
N PHE A 225 12.86 12.63 4.65
CA PHE A 225 13.85 12.79 3.60
C PHE A 225 14.81 13.95 3.88
N GLU A 226 14.35 15.05 4.47
CA GLU A 226 15.23 16.17 4.84
C GLU A 226 16.22 15.81 5.95
N VAL A 227 15.80 15.07 6.97
CA VAL A 227 16.66 14.67 8.11
C VAL A 227 17.76 13.68 7.69
N ASN A 228 17.55 12.93 6.61
CA ASN A 228 18.48 11.91 6.12
C ASN A 228 19.28 12.36 4.87
N THR A 229 19.28 13.66 4.54
CA THR A 229 20.14 14.24 3.49
C THR A 229 21.35 14.92 4.12
#